data_AF-A0A6F8YDD8-F1
#
_entry.id   AF-A0A6F8YDD8-F1
#
_cell.length_a   1.000
_cell.length_b   1.000
_cell.length_c   1.000
_cell.angle_alpha   90.00
_cell.angle_beta   90.00
_cell.angle_gamma   90.00
#
_symmetry.space_group_name_H-M   'P 1'
#
loop_
_entity.id
_entity.type
_entity.pdbx_description
1 polymer ?
#
loop_
_entity_poly.entity_id
_entity_poly.type
_entity_poly.pdbx_seq_one_letter_code
_entity_poly.pdbx_strand_id
1 'polypeptide(L)'
;MGDGYTIPPIFWPTVVLPGILTMLPMAYPFIEARLTKDHRAHNLLQRPRDVPARTALGAMAIAFWLVLTLSGGNDVIADKFHISLNAMTWAGRIGLLVAPPLAYYITYRVCLGLQQHDREVLAHGVETGIIRRLPDGRFIEVHQPLAPVDEHGHGSLDYAGWVVPKKMNRVGALGPAIRGFFFPIEKPAEAPVSPGHPPVSPRPEREEITK
;
A
#
# COMPACT_ATOMS: atom_id res chain seq x y z
N MET A 1 20.09 -34.80 -32.84
CA MET A 1 18.82 -34.28 -33.40
C MET A 1 18.94 -34.46 -34.91
N GLY A 2 18.35 -35.52 -35.47
CA GLY A 2 18.77 -36.14 -36.74
C GLY A 2 17.68 -36.34 -37.80
N ASP A 3 16.53 -35.66 -37.70
CA ASP A 3 15.36 -35.88 -38.59
C ASP A 3 15.09 -34.74 -39.59
N GLY A 4 16.01 -33.77 -39.74
CA GLY A 4 15.88 -32.66 -40.70
C GLY A 4 14.94 -31.52 -40.31
N TYR A 5 14.34 -31.56 -39.12
CA TYR A 5 13.48 -30.49 -38.59
C TYR A 5 14.22 -29.56 -37.62
N THR A 6 13.94 -28.26 -37.69
CA THR A 6 14.51 -27.23 -36.79
C THR A 6 13.40 -26.41 -36.15
N ILE A 7 13.48 -26.19 -34.83
CA ILE A 7 12.57 -25.26 -34.12
C ILE A 7 13.19 -23.86 -34.17
N PRO A 8 12.57 -22.88 -34.84
CA PRO A 8 13.15 -21.56 -35.00
C PRO A 8 13.09 -20.74 -33.70
N PRO A 9 14.02 -19.82 -33.42
CA PRO A 9 14.02 -19.01 -32.20
C PRO A 9 12.72 -18.21 -31.97
N ILE A 10 12.04 -17.81 -33.05
CA ILE A 10 10.78 -17.07 -32.99
C ILE A 10 9.62 -17.89 -32.38
N PHE A 11 9.71 -19.22 -32.39
CA PHE A 11 8.71 -20.10 -31.79
C PHE A 11 8.52 -19.82 -30.30
N TRP A 12 9.61 -19.54 -29.56
CA TRP A 12 9.57 -19.32 -28.12
C TRP A 12 8.74 -18.08 -27.70
N PRO A 13 9.03 -16.87 -28.22
CA PRO A 13 8.27 -15.67 -27.86
C PRO A 13 6.87 -15.59 -28.49
N THR A 14 6.59 -16.32 -29.58
CA THR A 14 5.30 -16.21 -30.31
C THR A 14 4.30 -17.30 -29.97
N VAL A 15 4.77 -18.49 -29.58
CA VAL A 15 3.89 -19.62 -29.26
C VAL A 15 3.99 -19.98 -27.79
N VAL A 16 5.20 -20.27 -27.30
CA VAL A 16 5.40 -20.78 -25.94
C VAL A 16 5.06 -19.72 -24.89
N LEU A 17 5.61 -18.51 -25.05
CA LEU A 17 5.43 -17.45 -24.06
C LEU A 17 3.96 -16.98 -23.96
N PRO A 18 3.24 -16.66 -25.06
CA PRO A 18 1.82 -16.34 -24.98
C PRO A 18 0.99 -17.50 -24.44
N GLY A 19 1.31 -18.74 -24.86
CA GLY A 19 0.66 -19.95 -24.33
C GLY A 19 0.77 -20.05 -22.81
N ILE A 20 1.96 -19.80 -22.24
CA ILE A 20 2.16 -19.77 -20.78
C ILE A 20 1.38 -18.61 -20.16
N LEU A 21 1.48 -17.40 -20.72
CA LEU A 21 0.84 -16.20 -20.19
C LEU A 21 -0.69 -16.26 -20.20
N THR A 22 -1.29 -17.10 -21.06
CA THR A 22 -2.75 -17.32 -21.07
C THR A 22 -3.15 -18.52 -20.23
N MET A 23 -2.50 -19.67 -20.42
CA MET A 23 -2.92 -20.92 -19.78
C MET A 23 -2.59 -20.95 -18.28
N LEU A 24 -1.48 -20.37 -17.85
CA LEU A 24 -1.08 -20.38 -16.45
C LEU A 24 -2.04 -19.57 -15.56
N PRO A 25 -2.45 -18.33 -15.90
CA PRO A 25 -3.47 -17.61 -15.14
C PRO A 25 -4.84 -18.30 -15.17
N MET A 26 -5.24 -18.91 -16.29
CA MET A 26 -6.49 -19.67 -16.37
C MET A 26 -6.47 -20.89 -15.43
N ALA A 27 -5.33 -21.56 -15.30
CA ALA A 27 -5.15 -22.68 -14.39
C ALA A 27 -4.91 -22.25 -12.92
N TYR A 28 -4.59 -20.97 -12.67
CA TYR A 28 -4.22 -20.45 -11.36
C TYR A 28 -5.15 -20.83 -10.20
N PRO A 29 -6.50 -20.68 -10.28
CA PRO A 29 -7.37 -21.02 -9.15
C PRO A 29 -7.27 -22.50 -8.76
N PHE A 30 -7.09 -23.39 -9.74
CA PHE A 30 -6.93 -24.83 -9.49
C PHE A 30 -5.55 -25.16 -8.91
N ILE A 31 -4.50 -24.48 -9.39
CA ILE A 31 -3.14 -24.62 -8.86
C ILE A 31 -3.09 -24.14 -7.41
N GLU A 32 -3.63 -22.95 -7.12
CA GLU A 32 -3.68 -22.38 -5.79
C GLU A 32 -4.45 -23.30 -4.84
N ALA A 33 -5.68 -23.71 -5.21
CA ALA A 33 -6.50 -24.60 -4.39
C ALA A 33 -5.80 -25.94 -4.08
N ARG A 34 -5.06 -26.49 -5.05
CA ARG A 34 -4.28 -27.73 -4.84
C ARG A 34 -3.12 -27.55 -3.86
N LEU A 35 -2.42 -26.41 -3.93
CA LEU A 35 -1.26 -26.13 -3.07
C LEU A 35 -1.68 -25.72 -1.65
N THR A 36 -2.71 -24.89 -1.52
CA THR A 36 -3.23 -24.42 -0.22
C THR A 36 -4.20 -25.40 0.43
N LYS A 37 -4.71 -26.37 -0.34
CA LYS A 37 -5.79 -27.30 0.05
C LYS A 37 -7.07 -26.59 0.46
N ASP A 38 -7.30 -25.37 -0.02
CA ASP A 38 -8.50 -24.59 0.29
C ASP A 38 -9.59 -24.82 -0.76
N HIS A 39 -10.54 -25.69 -0.42
CA HIS A 39 -11.68 -26.06 -1.26
C HIS A 39 -13.04 -25.60 -0.70
N ARG A 40 -13.02 -24.68 0.27
CA ARG A 40 -14.25 -24.17 0.89
C ARG A 40 -14.93 -23.13 -0.01
N ALA A 41 -16.23 -22.92 0.22
CA ALA A 41 -16.95 -21.82 -0.41
C ALA A 41 -16.52 -20.49 0.24
N HIS A 42 -15.90 -19.60 -0.54
CA HIS A 42 -15.47 -18.27 -0.10
C HIS A 42 -16.39 -17.20 -0.69
N ASN A 43 -17.20 -16.57 0.16
CA ASN A 43 -18.09 -15.47 -0.25
C ASN A 43 -17.57 -14.08 0.19
N LEU A 44 -16.54 -14.05 1.03
CA LEU A 44 -15.90 -12.83 1.49
C LEU A 44 -14.55 -12.67 0.79
N LEU A 45 -14.28 -11.47 0.28
CA LEU A 45 -13.01 -11.14 -0.33
C LEU A 45 -11.91 -11.10 0.73
N GLN A 46 -10.78 -11.72 0.40
CA GLN A 46 -9.57 -11.61 1.20
C GLN A 46 -8.85 -10.32 0.81
N ARG A 47 -8.44 -9.53 1.82
CA ARG A 47 -7.63 -8.33 1.53
C ARG A 47 -6.27 -8.77 1.00
N PRO A 48 -5.67 -8.08 0.00
CA PRO A 48 -4.40 -8.50 -0.59
C PRO A 48 -3.28 -8.69 0.45
N ARG A 49 -3.20 -7.80 1.44
CA ARG A 49 -2.19 -7.93 2.51
C ARG A 49 -2.34 -9.19 3.35
N ASP A 50 -3.53 -9.80 3.42
CA ASP A 50 -3.81 -10.99 4.24
C ASP A 50 -3.41 -12.30 3.56
N VAL A 51 -3.07 -12.26 2.26
CA VAL A 51 -2.56 -13.42 1.52
C VAL A 51 -1.22 -13.05 0.84
N PRO A 52 -0.14 -12.84 1.62
CA PRO A 52 1.13 -12.29 1.13
C PRO A 52 1.71 -13.04 -0.06
N ALA A 53 1.65 -14.38 -0.06
CA ALA A 53 2.18 -15.20 -1.13
C ALA A 53 1.45 -14.97 -2.46
N ARG A 54 0.10 -14.96 -2.46
CA ARG A 54 -0.69 -14.68 -3.66
C ARG A 54 -0.46 -13.26 -4.17
N THR A 55 -0.44 -12.28 -3.28
CA THR A 55 -0.21 -10.88 -3.67
C THR A 55 1.20 -10.67 -4.22
N ALA A 56 2.20 -11.32 -3.63
CA ALA A 56 3.57 -11.31 -4.14
C ALA A 56 3.72 -12.02 -5.49
N LEU A 57 3.03 -13.14 -5.72
CA LEU A 57 2.96 -13.80 -7.03
C LEU A 57 2.31 -12.89 -8.09
N GLY A 58 1.23 -12.19 -7.73
CA GLY A 58 0.60 -11.20 -8.60
C GLY A 58 1.57 -10.06 -8.96
N ALA A 59 2.27 -9.50 -7.97
CA ALA A 59 3.27 -8.46 -8.20
C ALA A 59 4.46 -8.94 -9.06
N MET A 60 4.90 -10.19 -8.86
CA MET A 60 5.91 -10.84 -9.70
C MET A 60 5.45 -10.93 -11.16
N ALA A 61 4.22 -11.37 -11.40
CA ALA A 61 3.65 -11.47 -12.75
C ALA A 61 3.52 -10.08 -13.41
N ILE A 62 3.10 -9.06 -12.66
CA ILE A 62 3.04 -7.68 -13.15
C ILE A 62 4.43 -7.16 -13.49
N ALA A 63 5.43 -7.37 -12.63
CA ALA A 63 6.81 -6.97 -12.90
C ALA A 63 7.38 -7.65 -14.14
N PHE A 64 7.12 -8.95 -14.31
CA PHE A 64 7.49 -9.69 -15.51
C PHE A 64 6.85 -9.10 -16.77
N TRP A 65 5.54 -8.83 -16.72
CA TRP A 65 4.81 -8.21 -17.83
C TRP A 65 5.32 -6.80 -18.15
N LEU A 66 5.62 -5.98 -17.14
CA LEU A 66 6.19 -4.65 -17.33
C LEU A 66 7.56 -4.70 -18.02
N VAL A 67 8.45 -5.60 -17.58
CA VAL A 67 9.77 -5.76 -18.21
C VAL A 67 9.63 -6.17 -19.67
N LEU A 68 8.77 -7.13 -19.99
CA LEU A 68 8.52 -7.55 -21.37
C LEU A 68 7.93 -6.42 -22.22
N THR A 69 6.96 -5.68 -21.67
CA THR A 69 6.29 -4.58 -22.36
C THR A 69 7.28 -3.46 -22.69
N LEU A 70 8.09 -3.05 -21.70
CA LEU A 70 9.15 -2.05 -21.90
C LEU A 70 10.23 -2.54 -22.87
N SER A 71 10.57 -3.82 -22.81
CA SER A 71 11.52 -4.43 -23.76
C SER A 71 10.97 -4.49 -25.19
N GLY A 72 9.65 -4.56 -25.36
CA GLY A 72 8.99 -4.51 -26.66
C GLY A 72 9.07 -3.14 -27.34
N GLY A 73 9.14 -2.05 -26.57
CA GLY A 73 9.36 -0.68 -27.05
C GLY A 73 10.77 -0.16 -26.79
N ASN A 74 11.77 -1.05 -26.78
CA ASN A 74 13.13 -0.71 -26.37
C ASN A 74 13.81 0.31 -27.30
N ASP A 75 13.42 0.36 -28.57
CA ASP A 75 13.91 1.27 -29.61
C ASP A 75 13.46 2.71 -29.35
N VAL A 76 12.18 2.93 -29.05
CA VAL A 76 11.64 4.25 -28.70
C VAL A 76 12.26 4.75 -27.40
N ILE A 77 12.43 3.87 -26.41
CA ILE A 77 13.09 4.23 -25.15
C ILE A 77 14.56 4.57 -25.39
N ALA A 78 15.28 3.77 -26.19
CA ALA A 78 16.66 4.04 -26.54
C ALA A 78 16.83 5.42 -27.23
N ASP A 79 15.94 5.74 -28.18
CA ASP A 79 15.93 7.02 -28.89
C ASP A 79 15.65 8.21 -27.96
N LYS A 80 14.58 8.14 -27.15
CA LYS A 80 14.14 9.28 -26.33
C LYS A 80 15.01 9.54 -25.10
N PHE A 81 15.61 8.50 -24.54
CA PHE A 81 16.49 8.63 -23.37
C PHE A 81 17.97 8.62 -23.74
N HIS A 82 18.31 8.59 -25.03
CA HIS A 82 19.68 8.54 -25.53
C HIS A 82 20.52 7.40 -24.93
N ILE A 83 19.90 6.22 -24.78
CA ILE A 83 20.53 5.00 -24.26
C ILE A 83 20.86 4.08 -25.45
N SER A 84 21.98 3.38 -25.40
CA SER A 84 22.30 2.41 -26.46
C SER A 84 21.29 1.27 -26.54
N LEU A 85 20.96 0.82 -27.75
CA LEU A 85 20.03 -0.29 -27.98
C LEU A 85 20.52 -1.61 -27.36
N ASN A 86 21.83 -1.84 -27.41
CA ASN A 86 22.45 -3.02 -26.79
C ASN A 86 22.30 -2.99 -25.26
N ALA A 87 22.48 -1.81 -24.63
CA ALA A 87 22.24 -1.66 -23.20
C ALA A 87 20.78 -1.92 -22.84
N MET A 88 19.81 -1.41 -23.63
CA MET A 88 18.40 -1.71 -23.41
C MET A 88 18.07 -3.20 -23.54
N THR A 89 18.68 -3.89 -24.50
CA THR A 89 18.49 -5.33 -24.68
C THR A 89 19.03 -6.13 -23.49
N TRP A 90 20.23 -5.79 -23.00
CA TRP A 90 20.80 -6.42 -21.81
C TRP A 90 20.02 -6.09 -20.54
N ALA A 91 19.54 -4.85 -20.41
CA ALA A 91 18.69 -4.43 -19.30
C ALA A 91 17.39 -5.25 -19.26
N GLY A 92 16.73 -5.46 -20.42
CA GLY A 92 15.56 -6.33 -20.51
C GLY A 92 15.85 -7.78 -20.10
N ARG A 93 16.97 -8.36 -20.56
CA ARG A 93 17.38 -9.74 -20.22
C ARG A 93 17.64 -9.93 -18.73
N ILE A 94 18.41 -9.03 -18.12
CA ILE A 94 18.71 -9.08 -16.69
C ILE A 94 17.44 -8.78 -15.89
N GLY A 95 16.69 -7.76 -16.30
CA GLY A 95 15.43 -7.38 -15.68
C GLY A 95 14.41 -8.51 -15.66
N LEU A 96 14.34 -9.32 -16.72
CA LEU A 96 13.39 -10.43 -16.82
C LEU A 96 13.65 -11.50 -15.75
N LEU A 97 14.91 -11.68 -15.35
CA LEU A 97 15.31 -12.66 -14.34
C LEU A 97 15.31 -12.07 -12.92
N VAL A 98 15.66 -10.80 -12.75
CA VAL A 98 15.88 -10.18 -11.43
C VAL A 98 14.64 -9.45 -10.93
N ALA A 99 13.95 -8.69 -11.78
CA ALA A 99 12.85 -7.84 -11.34
C ALA A 99 11.65 -8.64 -10.77
N PRO A 100 11.22 -9.77 -11.36
CA PRO A 100 10.09 -10.52 -10.82
C PRO A 100 10.35 -11.12 -9.43
N PRO A 101 11.47 -11.85 -9.17
CA PRO A 101 11.78 -12.35 -7.83
C PRO A 101 11.96 -11.22 -6.80
N LEU A 102 12.53 -10.09 -7.22
CA LEU A 102 12.66 -8.92 -6.34
C LEU A 102 11.29 -8.32 -5.99
N ALA A 103 10.40 -8.16 -6.98
CA ALA A 103 9.03 -7.70 -6.76
C ALA A 103 8.25 -8.64 -5.84
N TYR A 104 8.42 -9.96 -5.99
CA TYR A 104 7.86 -10.95 -5.07
C TYR A 104 8.35 -10.70 -3.64
N TYR A 105 9.67 -10.66 -3.44
CA TYR A 105 10.27 -10.51 -2.12
C TYR A 105 9.82 -9.23 -1.43
N ILE A 106 9.90 -8.09 -2.12
CA ILE A 106 9.50 -6.78 -1.59
C ILE A 106 8.01 -6.81 -1.22
N THR A 107 7.14 -7.27 -2.13
CA THR A 107 5.70 -7.29 -1.91
C THR A 107 5.32 -8.18 -0.73
N TYR A 108 5.95 -9.34 -0.61
CA TYR A 108 5.73 -10.25 0.50
C TYR A 108 6.08 -9.59 1.84
N ARG A 109 7.24 -8.93 1.92
CA ARG A 109 7.70 -8.22 3.13
C ARG A 109 6.81 -7.02 3.47
N VAL A 110 6.37 -6.28 2.45
CA VAL A 110 5.42 -5.18 2.61
C VAL A 110 4.08 -5.68 3.17
N CYS A 111 3.55 -6.80 2.65
CA CYS A 111 2.31 -7.38 3.18
C CYS A 111 2.43 -7.75 4.65
N LEU A 112 3.54 -8.40 5.04
CA LEU A 112 3.80 -8.74 6.45
C LEU A 112 3.93 -7.49 7.33
N GLY A 113 4.65 -6.46 6.89
CA GLY A 113 4.74 -5.19 7.61
C GLY A 113 3.38 -4.50 7.77
N LEU A 114 2.53 -4.55 6.73
CA LEU A 114 1.17 -4.03 6.80
C LEU A 114 0.28 -4.81 7.76
N GLN A 115 0.41 -6.15 7.81
CA GLN A 115 -0.30 -6.98 8.78
C GLN A 115 0.16 -6.69 10.21
N GLN A 116 1.48 -6.58 10.42
CA GLN A 116 2.04 -6.26 11.73
C GLN A 116 1.52 -4.90 12.23
N HIS A 117 1.54 -3.89 11.37
CA HIS A 117 1.03 -2.58 11.72
C HIS A 117 -0.49 -2.57 11.98
N ASP A 118 -1.29 -3.37 11.24
CA ASP A 118 -2.72 -3.56 11.55
C ASP A 118 -2.90 -4.19 12.95
N ARG A 119 -2.05 -5.16 13.34
CA ARG A 119 -2.09 -5.79 14.68
C ARG A 119 -1.62 -4.85 15.81
N GLU A 120 -0.62 -4.02 15.57
CA GLU A 120 -0.13 -3.04 16.54
C GLU A 120 -1.23 -2.04 16.91
N VAL A 121 -1.99 -1.55 15.91
CA VAL A 121 -3.12 -0.63 16.13
C VAL A 121 -4.27 -1.31 16.87
N LEU A 122 -4.51 -2.60 16.63
CA LEU A 122 -5.55 -3.36 17.34
C LEU A 122 -5.17 -3.69 18.79
N ALA A 123 -3.88 -3.83 19.09
CA ALA A 123 -3.39 -4.12 20.43
C ALA A 123 -3.19 -2.86 21.30
N HIS A 124 -2.78 -1.74 20.69
CA HIS A 124 -2.40 -0.53 21.43
C HIS A 124 -3.33 0.66 21.17
N GLY A 125 -4.25 0.58 20.21
CA GLY A 125 -5.08 1.70 19.77
C GLY A 125 -4.45 2.53 18.66
N VAL A 126 -5.20 3.54 18.22
CA VAL A 126 -4.81 4.46 17.15
C VAL A 126 -3.92 5.56 17.72
N GLU A 127 -2.77 5.77 17.07
CA GLU A 127 -1.85 6.88 17.32
C GLU A 127 -2.59 8.23 17.24
N THR A 128 -2.56 9.01 18.33
CA THR A 128 -3.17 10.36 18.36
C THR A 128 -2.21 11.43 17.85
N GLY A 129 -0.89 11.18 17.85
CA GLY A 129 0.13 12.20 17.63
C GLY A 129 0.31 13.17 18.81
N ILE A 130 -0.36 12.94 19.95
CA ILE A 130 -0.21 13.76 21.16
C ILE A 130 0.82 13.10 22.08
N ILE A 131 1.94 13.77 22.29
CA ILE A 131 2.98 13.33 23.22
C ILE A 131 2.74 13.99 24.59
N ARG A 132 2.61 13.17 25.64
CA ARG A 132 2.48 13.63 27.03
C ARG A 132 3.73 13.27 27.83
N ARG A 133 4.26 14.24 28.58
CA ARG A 133 5.31 14.00 29.57
C ARG A 133 4.67 13.59 30.91
N LEU A 134 5.10 12.46 31.44
CA LEU A 134 4.69 11.93 32.74
C LEU A 134 5.44 12.64 33.88
N PRO A 135 4.92 12.59 35.13
CA PRO A 135 5.58 13.19 36.30
C PRO A 135 6.99 12.65 36.57
N ASP A 136 7.27 11.41 36.14
CA ASP A 136 8.57 10.75 36.23
C ASP A 136 9.54 11.16 35.10
N GLY A 137 9.11 12.04 34.19
CA GLY A 137 9.90 12.55 33.07
C GLY A 137 9.82 11.71 31.78
N ARG A 138 9.13 10.56 31.77
CA ARG A 138 8.94 9.76 30.54
C ARG A 138 8.02 10.46 29.55
N PHE A 139 8.23 10.21 28.27
CA PHE A 139 7.33 10.63 27.20
C PHE A 139 6.50 9.44 26.73
N ILE A 140 5.19 9.61 26.67
CA ILE A 140 4.26 8.62 26.13
C ILE A 140 3.45 9.25 25.00
N GLU A 141 3.21 8.47 23.95
CA GLU A 141 2.18 8.82 22.98
C GLU A 141 0.82 8.38 23.53
N VAL A 142 -0.15 9.29 23.50
CA VAL A 142 -1.52 8.93 23.86
C VAL A 142 -2.10 8.14 22.69
N HIS A 143 -2.61 6.94 22.96
CA HIS A 143 -3.31 6.15 21.95
C HIS A 143 -4.81 6.16 22.24
N GLN A 144 -5.61 6.20 21.19
CA GLN A 144 -7.05 6.07 21.27
C GLN A 144 -7.44 4.59 21.11
N PRO A 145 -7.89 3.90 22.17
CA PRO A 145 -8.32 2.51 22.07
C PRO A 145 -9.54 2.39 21.15
N LEU A 146 -9.59 1.29 20.39
CA LEU A 146 -10.70 0.95 19.49
C LEU A 146 -11.73 0.01 20.14
N ALA A 147 -11.39 -0.59 21.27
CA ALA A 147 -12.23 -1.50 22.04
C ALA A 147 -12.44 -0.96 23.47
N PRO A 148 -13.44 -1.47 24.21
CA PRO A 148 -13.56 -1.21 25.64
C PRO A 148 -12.23 -1.48 26.35
N VAL A 149 -11.84 -0.58 27.23
CA VAL A 149 -10.59 -0.70 27.98
C VAL A 149 -10.81 -1.44 29.29
N ASP A 150 -9.79 -2.17 29.71
CA ASP A 150 -9.71 -2.72 31.06
C ASP A 150 -9.38 -1.63 32.10
N GLU A 151 -9.26 -2.02 33.37
CA GLU A 151 -8.90 -1.13 34.48
C GLU A 151 -7.55 -0.41 34.28
N HIS A 152 -6.68 -0.96 33.42
CA HIS A 152 -5.35 -0.44 33.13
C HIS A 152 -5.30 0.41 31.84
N GLY A 153 -6.43 0.60 31.16
CA GLY A 153 -6.52 1.40 29.94
C GLY A 153 -6.16 0.65 28.66
N HIS A 154 -6.05 -0.69 28.70
CA HIS A 154 -5.75 -1.51 27.53
C HIS A 154 -7.04 -2.02 26.87
N GLY A 155 -7.22 -1.71 25.59
CA GLY A 155 -8.29 -2.26 24.76
C GLY A 155 -7.67 -3.08 23.62
N SER A 156 -7.99 -4.38 23.57
CA SER A 156 -7.54 -5.27 22.48
C SER A 156 -8.73 -5.74 21.64
N LEU A 157 -8.51 -5.87 20.33
CA LEU A 157 -9.52 -6.36 19.40
C LEU A 157 -8.91 -7.41 18.48
N ASP A 158 -9.66 -8.48 18.20
CA ASP A 158 -9.25 -9.49 17.24
C ASP A 158 -9.34 -8.97 15.79
N TYR A 159 -8.42 -9.45 14.94
CA TYR A 159 -8.44 -9.10 13.52
C TYR A 159 -9.56 -9.84 12.78
N ALA A 160 -10.50 -9.09 12.21
CA ALA A 160 -11.66 -9.64 11.51
C ALA A 160 -11.57 -9.60 9.97
N GLY A 161 -10.39 -9.30 9.39
CA GLY A 161 -10.24 -9.19 7.93
C GLY A 161 -10.76 -7.88 7.32
N TRP A 162 -11.08 -6.87 8.16
CA TRP A 162 -11.52 -5.54 7.73
C TRP A 162 -10.37 -4.51 7.77
N VAL A 163 -10.62 -3.33 7.20
CA VAL A 163 -9.68 -2.20 7.26
C VAL A 163 -9.64 -1.61 8.66
N VAL A 164 -8.48 -1.64 9.32
CA VAL A 164 -8.25 -1.00 10.61
C VAL A 164 -8.05 0.52 10.41
N PRO A 165 -8.80 1.39 11.12
CA PRO A 165 -8.59 2.84 11.05
C PRO A 165 -7.27 3.19 11.76
N LYS A 166 -6.42 3.98 11.10
CA LYS A 166 -5.07 4.33 11.60
C LYS A 166 -4.87 5.80 11.89
N LYS A 167 -5.90 6.61 11.66
CA LYS A 167 -5.83 8.06 11.79
C LYS A 167 -7.01 8.54 12.58
N MET A 168 -6.78 9.56 13.39
CA MET A 168 -7.80 10.17 14.24
C MET A 168 -9.01 10.71 13.45
N ASN A 169 -8.79 11.18 12.21
CA ASN A 169 -9.87 11.60 11.32
C ASN A 169 -10.79 10.45 10.85
N ARG A 170 -10.34 9.20 10.89
CA ARG A 170 -11.14 8.03 10.49
C ARG A 170 -12.03 7.50 11.62
N VAL A 171 -11.74 7.89 12.87
CA VAL A 171 -12.52 7.51 14.06
C VAL A 171 -13.49 8.61 14.52
N GLY A 172 -13.68 9.66 13.71
CA GLY A 172 -14.63 10.74 13.99
C GLY A 172 -14.17 11.76 15.03
N ALA A 173 -12.91 11.69 15.47
CA ALA A 173 -12.35 12.61 16.47
C ALA A 173 -11.95 13.98 15.90
N LEU A 174 -11.91 14.12 14.57
CA LEU A 174 -11.80 15.42 13.90
C LEU A 174 -13.07 15.68 13.10
N GLY A 175 -13.53 16.94 13.11
CA GLY A 175 -14.65 17.38 12.28
C GLY A 175 -14.39 17.11 10.79
N PRO A 176 -15.45 16.98 9.97
CA PRO A 176 -15.31 16.77 8.54
C PRO A 176 -14.46 17.86 7.90
N ALA A 177 -13.63 17.47 6.93
CA ALA A 177 -12.87 18.44 6.14
C ALA A 177 -13.84 19.39 5.42
N ILE A 178 -13.53 20.68 5.44
CA ILE A 178 -14.32 21.71 4.78
C ILE A 178 -14.42 21.39 3.28
N ARG A 179 -15.63 21.39 2.74
CA ARG A 179 -15.85 21.10 1.32
C ARG A 179 -15.31 22.21 0.43
N GLY A 180 -14.50 21.86 -0.56
CA GLY A 180 -13.93 22.79 -1.54
C GLY A 180 -12.86 22.16 -2.42
N PHE A 181 -12.77 22.54 -3.69
CA PHE A 181 -11.77 22.02 -4.64
C PHE A 181 -10.53 22.95 -4.75
N PHE A 182 -10.74 24.27 -4.65
CA PHE A 182 -9.69 25.28 -4.54
C PHE A 182 -9.97 26.30 -3.42
N PHE A 183 -11.25 26.53 -3.13
CA PHE A 183 -11.71 27.45 -2.08
C PHE A 183 -12.76 26.76 -1.21
N PRO A 184 -12.79 27.05 0.10
CA PRO A 184 -13.81 26.52 1.00
C PRO A 184 -15.20 27.08 0.63
N ILE A 185 -16.15 26.19 0.38
CA ILE A 185 -17.56 26.51 0.13
C ILE A 185 -18.28 26.81 1.46
N GLU A 186 -17.86 26.11 2.52
CA GLU A 186 -18.38 26.27 3.87
C GLU A 186 -17.40 27.09 4.71
N LYS A 187 -17.91 27.98 5.56
CA LYS A 187 -17.07 28.67 6.55
C LYS A 187 -16.49 27.62 7.51
N PRO A 188 -15.16 27.66 7.80
CA PRO A 188 -14.57 26.76 8.78
C PRO A 188 -15.38 26.77 10.07
N ALA A 189 -15.78 25.60 10.56
CA ALA A 189 -16.29 25.49 11.92
C ALA A 189 -15.20 26.04 12.85
N GLU A 190 -15.57 27.01 13.68
CA GLU A 190 -14.66 27.61 14.64
C GLU A 190 -14.13 26.48 15.54
N ALA A 191 -12.81 26.31 15.58
CA ALA A 191 -12.21 25.19 16.31
C ALA A 191 -12.73 25.19 17.75
N PRO A 192 -13.07 24.02 18.34
CA PRO A 192 -13.50 23.99 19.72
C PRO A 192 -12.41 24.63 20.58
N VAL A 193 -12.75 25.77 21.19
CA VAL A 193 -11.89 26.50 22.11
C VAL A 193 -11.52 25.50 23.20
N SER A 194 -10.23 25.17 23.31
CA SER A 194 -9.73 24.31 24.38
C SER A 194 -10.26 24.86 25.71
N PRO A 195 -10.89 24.04 26.59
CA PRO A 195 -11.54 24.52 27.82
C PRO A 195 -10.62 25.31 28.77
N GLY A 196 -9.30 25.27 28.54
CA GLY A 196 -8.30 25.99 29.31
C GLY A 196 -7.75 27.28 28.68
N HIS A 197 -8.20 27.70 27.50
CA HIS A 197 -7.72 28.93 26.86
C HIS A 197 -8.88 29.87 26.54
N PRO A 198 -8.98 31.07 27.17
CA PRO A 198 -9.96 32.06 26.73
C PRO A 198 -9.67 32.45 25.26
N PRO A 199 -10.71 32.78 24.47
CA PRO A 199 -10.52 33.22 23.09
C PRO A 199 -9.52 34.38 23.07
N VAL A 200 -8.49 34.27 22.21
CA VAL A 200 -7.52 35.34 22.01
C VAL A 200 -8.29 36.54 21.46
N SER A 201 -8.50 37.56 22.29
CA SER A 201 -9.14 38.80 21.86
C SER A 201 -8.35 39.37 20.67
N PRO A 202 -9.01 39.86 19.62
CA PRO A 202 -8.34 40.56 18.53
C PRO A 202 -7.41 41.63 19.12
N ARG A 203 -6.18 41.70 18.61
CA ARG A 203 -5.25 42.78 18.98
C ARG A 203 -5.97 44.10 18.70
N PRO A 204 -6.12 45.02 19.67
CA PRO A 204 -6.76 46.31 19.40
C PRO A 204 -5.99 47.01 18.28
N GLU A 205 -6.71 47.51 17.28
CA GLU A 205 -6.13 48.33 16.23
C GLU A 205 -5.40 49.51 16.89
N ARG A 206 -4.12 49.66 16.58
CA ARG A 206 -3.39 50.85 16.98
C ARG A 206 -4.03 52.02 16.24
N GLU A 207 -4.68 52.92 16.97
CA GLU A 207 -4.98 54.25 16.46
C GLU A 207 -3.66 54.88 16.00
N GLU A 208 -3.51 55.07 14.69
CA GLU A 208 -2.42 55.86 14.14
C GLU A 208 -2.58 57.28 14.67
N ILE A 209 -1.69 57.68 15.58
CA ILE A 209 -1.60 59.05 16.08
C ILE A 209 -1.28 59.93 14.87
N THR A 210 -2.32 60.55 14.30
CA THR A 210 -2.17 61.55 13.24
C THR A 210 -1.64 62.82 13.89
N LYS A 211 -0.57 63.36 13.31
CA LYS A 211 0.14 64.56 13.78
C LYS A 211 -0.58 65.84 13.41
#